data_AF-A0A1S9TS82-F1
#
_entry.id   AF-A0A1S9TS82-F1
#
_cell.length_a   1.000
_cell.length_b   1.000
_cell.length_c   1.000
_cell.angle_alpha   90.00
_cell.angle_beta   90.00
_cell.angle_gamma   90.00
#
_symmetry.space_group_name_H-M   'P 1'
#
loop_
_entity.id
_entity.type
_entity.pdbx_description
1 polymer ?
#
loop_
_entity_poly.entity_id
_entity_poly.type
_entity_poly.pdbx_seq_one_letter_code
_entity_poly.pdbx_strand_id
1 'polypeptide(L)'
;MLMKWEFERFASDKQCIERALKKWKEWMDKKSTYSDELAVEGVMYVVNHIKLSDHQVSVIHDFFDEYLSLLKHGEQQAETFYKTIMRM
;
A
#
# COMPACT_ATOMS: atom_id res chain seq x y z
N MET A 1 -10.66 -22.51 9.63
CA MET A 1 -10.24 -21.90 10.91
C MET A 1 -8.78 -21.51 10.72
N LEU A 2 -8.45 -20.23 10.67
CA LEU A 2 -7.06 -19.80 10.52
C LEU A 2 -6.30 -20.09 11.81
N MET A 3 -5.07 -20.57 11.70
CA MET A 3 -4.20 -20.73 12.87
C MET A 3 -3.80 -19.34 13.41
N LYS A 4 -3.52 -19.27 14.71
CA LYS A 4 -3.16 -18.00 15.39
C LYS A 4 -2.02 -17.24 14.68
N TRP A 5 -1.02 -17.95 14.15
CA TRP A 5 0.11 -17.36 13.43
C TRP A 5 -0.29 -16.75 12.08
N GLU A 6 -1.29 -17.32 11.40
CA GLU A 6 -1.82 -16.78 10.14
C GLU A 6 -2.56 -15.47 10.42
N PHE A 7 -3.37 -15.43 11.48
CA PHE A 7 -4.06 -14.21 11.89
C PHE A 7 -3.09 -13.09 12.29
N GLU A 8 -2.04 -13.41 13.08
CA GLU A 8 -1.00 -12.46 13.45
C GLU A 8 -0.23 -11.94 12.23
N ARG A 9 0.05 -12.81 11.26
CA ARG A 9 0.67 -12.41 9.98
C ARG A 9 -0.24 -11.49 9.17
N PHE A 10 -1.52 -11.83 9.01
CA PHE A 10 -2.48 -10.97 8.31
C PHE A 10 -2.64 -9.61 8.99
N ALA A 11 -2.70 -9.57 10.32
CA ALA A 11 -2.75 -8.30 11.07
C ALA A 11 -1.48 -7.47 10.85
N SER A 12 -0.31 -8.11 10.81
CA SER A 12 0.96 -7.44 10.52
C SER A 12 1.00 -6.87 9.10
N ASP A 13 0.54 -7.63 8.11
CA ASP A 13 0.49 -7.22 6.72
C ASP A 13 -0.46 -6.03 6.52
N LYS A 14 -1.64 -6.04 7.16
CA LYS A 14 -2.57 -4.89 7.15
C LYS A 14 -1.95 -3.62 7.74
N GLN A 15 -1.31 -3.74 8.91
CA GLN A 15 -0.65 -2.59 9.53
C GLN A 15 0.49 -2.05 8.65
N CYS A 16 1.19 -2.94 7.96
CA CYS A 16 2.22 -2.58 7.00
C CYS A 16 1.64 -1.79 5.82
N ILE A 17 0.58 -2.30 5.19
CA ILE A 17 -0.13 -1.64 4.09
C ILE A 17 -0.66 -0.27 4.51
N GLU A 18 -1.32 -0.17 5.67
CA GLU A 18 -1.86 1.10 6.16
C GLU A 18 -0.76 2.16 6.35
N ARG A 19 0.36 1.80 6.96
CA ARG A 19 1.51 2.69 7.14
C ARG A 19 2.13 3.09 5.81
N ALA A 20 2.29 2.14 4.90
CA ALA A 20 2.85 2.35 3.58
C ALA A 20 1.98 3.31 2.75
N LEU A 21 0.67 3.06 2.70
CA LEU A 21 -0.28 3.91 1.99
C LEU A 21 -0.33 5.32 2.57
N LYS A 22 -0.36 5.46 3.90
CA LYS A 22 -0.31 6.78 4.55
C LYS A 22 0.95 7.56 4.15
N LYS A 23 2.12 6.92 4.23
CA LYS A 23 3.41 7.54 3.89
C LYS A 23 3.47 7.93 2.40
N TRP A 24 2.91 7.10 1.53
CA TRP A 24 2.80 7.36 0.10
C TRP A 24 1.93 8.59 -0.16
N LYS A 25 0.73 8.65 0.43
CA LYS A 25 -0.18 9.82 0.32
C LYS A 25 0.49 11.09 0.83
N GLU A 26 1.13 11.05 2.00
CA GLU A 26 1.89 12.19 2.56
C GLU A 26 3.03 12.67 1.64
N TRP A 27 3.64 11.76 0.87
CA TRP A 27 4.67 12.12 -0.10
C TRP A 27 4.07 12.70 -1.38
N MET A 28 2.96 12.12 -1.85
CA MET A 28 2.20 12.60 -3.02
C MET A 28 1.59 13.98 -2.79
N ASP A 29 1.08 14.27 -1.59
CA ASP A 29 0.53 15.57 -1.21
C ASP A 29 1.56 16.71 -1.30
N LYS A 30 2.87 16.38 -1.26
CA LYS A 30 3.96 17.34 -1.45
C LYS A 30 4.28 17.59 -2.92
N LYS A 31 3.68 16.84 -3.84
CA LYS A 31 3.87 17.01 -5.29
C LYS A 31 2.80 17.95 -5.82
N SER A 32 3.19 18.80 -6.77
CA SER A 32 2.29 19.79 -7.37
C SER A 32 1.20 19.16 -8.24
N THR A 33 1.47 17.98 -8.81
CA THR A 33 0.61 17.29 -9.76
C THR A 33 0.81 15.78 -9.64
N TYR A 34 -0.26 15.02 -9.88
CA TYR A 34 -0.18 13.59 -10.03
C TYR A 34 0.41 13.20 -11.40
N SER A 35 1.34 12.25 -11.42
CA SER A 35 1.72 11.49 -12.61
C SER A 35 2.00 10.04 -12.23
N ASP A 36 1.86 9.12 -13.19
CA ASP A 36 2.16 7.69 -12.97
C ASP A 36 3.63 7.47 -12.56
N GLU A 37 4.57 8.23 -13.13
CA GLU A 37 5.98 8.17 -12.76
C GLU A 37 6.20 8.60 -11.30
N LEU A 38 5.58 9.70 -10.88
CA LEU A 38 5.63 10.16 -9.48
C LEU A 38 4.98 9.14 -8.54
N ALA A 39 3.85 8.55 -8.94
CA ALA A 39 3.18 7.53 -8.15
C ALA A 39 4.12 6.34 -7.86
N VAL A 40 4.83 5.87 -8.89
CA VAL A 40 5.82 4.77 -8.76
C VAL A 40 7.03 5.19 -7.93
N GLU A 41 7.59 6.38 -8.15
CA GLU A 41 8.66 6.93 -7.31
C GLU A 41 8.24 7.03 -5.84
N GLY A 42 6.98 7.39 -5.58
CA GLY A 42 6.41 7.42 -4.24
C GLY A 42 6.45 6.05 -3.57
N VAL A 43 6.21 4.96 -4.32
CA VAL A 43 6.31 3.59 -3.79
C VAL A 43 7.75 3.27 -3.41
N MET A 44 8.71 3.61 -4.28
CA MET A 44 10.13 3.46 -3.97
C MET A 44 10.54 4.27 -2.74
N TYR A 45 10.03 5.49 -2.60
CA TYR A 45 10.25 6.31 -1.41
C TYR A 45 9.74 5.60 -0.16
N VAL A 46 8.53 5.04 -0.19
CA VAL A 46 7.95 4.30 0.94
C VAL A 46 8.80 3.10 1.34
N VAL A 47 9.17 2.25 0.38
CA VAL A 47 9.99 1.06 0.65
C VAL A 47 11.34 1.43 1.27
N ASN A 48 11.95 2.54 0.84
CA ASN A 48 13.24 3.01 1.38
C ASN A 48 13.13 3.70 2.77
N HIS A 49 11.95 4.18 3.15
CA HIS A 49 11.76 5.00 4.37
C HIS A 49 10.95 4.31 5.47
N ILE A 50 10.49 3.07 5.24
CA ILE A 50 9.84 2.23 6.24
C ILE A 50 10.74 1.02 6.50
N LYS A 51 10.89 0.64 7.77
CA LYS A 51 11.56 -0.61 8.12
C LYS A 51 10.60 -1.76 7.84
N LEU A 52 10.92 -2.53 6.80
CA LEU A 52 10.11 -3.64 6.29
C LEU A 52 10.95 -4.91 6.32
N SER A 53 10.32 -6.07 6.55
CA SER A 53 10.92 -7.37 6.22
C SER A 53 10.81 -7.65 4.73
N ASP A 54 11.58 -8.61 4.20
CA ASP A 54 11.50 -9.01 2.79
C ASP A 54 10.07 -9.42 2.38
N HIS A 55 9.35 -10.12 3.27
CA HIS A 55 7.93 -10.45 3.08
C HIS A 55 7.07 -9.20 2.95
N GLN A 56 7.25 -8.21 3.84
CA GLN A 56 6.49 -6.98 3.82
C GLN A 56 6.80 -6.10 2.60
N VAL A 57 8.03 -6.14 2.08
CA VAL A 57 8.40 -5.49 0.82
C VAL A 57 7.59 -6.09 -0.33
N SER A 58 7.52 -7.42 -0.42
CA SER A 58 6.69 -8.11 -1.42
C SER A 58 5.22 -7.71 -1.32
N VAL A 59 4.65 -7.75 -0.11
CA VAL A 59 3.25 -7.38 0.15
C VAL A 59 2.96 -5.94 -0.27
N ILE A 60 3.89 -5.01 -0.02
CA ILE A 60 3.75 -3.60 -0.41
C ILE A 60 3.77 -3.47 -1.93
N HIS A 61 4.68 -4.16 -2.63
CA HIS A 61 4.73 -4.13 -4.09
C HIS A 61 3.44 -4.66 -4.70
N ASP A 62 2.98 -5.84 -4.29
CA ASP A 62 1.73 -6.44 -4.77
C ASP A 62 0.53 -5.52 -4.51
N PHE A 63 0.48 -4.90 -3.32
CA PHE A 63 -0.57 -3.94 -2.97
C PHE A 63 -0.54 -2.70 -3.86
N PHE A 64 0.63 -2.08 -4.06
CA PHE A 64 0.72 -0.83 -4.83
C PHE A 64 0.56 -1.05 -6.33
N ASP A 65 0.96 -2.18 -6.89
CA ASP A 65 0.73 -2.50 -8.30
C ASP A 65 -0.77 -2.49 -8.61
N GLU A 66 -1.58 -3.16 -7.79
CA GLU A 66 -3.04 -3.17 -7.93
C GLU A 66 -3.66 -1.81 -7.57
N TYR A 67 -3.24 -1.20 -6.45
CA TYR A 67 -3.79 0.07 -5.99
C TYR A 67 -3.59 1.19 -7.03
N LEU A 68 -2.39 1.30 -7.61
CA LEU A 68 -2.08 2.31 -8.63
C LEU A 68 -2.79 2.01 -9.96
N SER A 69 -2.93 0.73 -10.33
CA SER A 69 -3.74 0.33 -11.49
C SER A 69 -5.20 0.79 -11.33
N LEU A 70 -5.80 0.52 -10.18
CA LEU A 70 -7.17 0.94 -9.87
C LEU A 70 -7.31 2.47 -9.78
N LEU A 71 -6.28 3.17 -9.31
CA LEU A 71 -6.28 4.63 -9.22
C LEU A 71 -6.42 5.29 -10.59
N LYS A 72 -5.88 4.68 -11.66
CA LYS A 72 -6.08 5.12 -13.06
C LYS A 72 -7.53 5.00 -13.52
N HIS A 73 -8.29 4.10 -12.93
CA HIS A 73 -9.73 3.93 -13.19
C HIS A 73 -10.62 4.77 -12.28
N GLY A 74 -10.03 5.35 -11.22
CA GLY A 74 -10.65 6.32 -10.32
C GLY A 74 -10.29 6.09 -8.85
N GLU A 75 -10.28 7.18 -8.07
CA GLU A 75 -9.94 7.14 -6.64
C GLU A 75 -10.88 6.22 -5.84
N GLN A 76 -12.16 6.17 -6.22
CA GLN A 76 -13.15 5.36 -5.53
C GLN A 76 -12.86 3.86 -5.65
N GLN A 77 -12.34 3.41 -6.79
CA GLN A 77 -11.98 2.03 -7.05
C GLN A 77 -10.79 1.62 -6.17
N ALA A 78 -9.73 2.42 -6.15
CA ALA A 78 -8.55 2.20 -5.32
C ALA A 78 -8.89 2.21 -3.82
N GLU A 79 -9.74 3.14 -3.38
CA GLU A 79 -10.19 3.23 -1.99
C GLU A 79 -11.09 2.05 -1.58
N THR A 80 -11.93 1.55 -2.50
CA THR A 80 -12.76 0.36 -2.26
C THR A 80 -11.90 -0.88 -2.10
N PHE A 81 -10.87 -1.05 -2.94
CA PHE A 81 -9.89 -2.13 -2.82
C PHE A 81 -9.17 -2.09 -1.48
N TYR A 82 -8.62 -0.94 -1.08
CA TYR A 82 -7.97 -0.77 0.22
C TYR A 82 -8.89 -1.15 1.39
N LYS A 83 -10.13 -0.63 1.40
CA LYS A 83 -11.11 -0.96 2.45
C LYS A 83 -11.46 -2.44 2.50
N THR A 84 -11.47 -3.11 1.35
CA THR A 84 -11.74 -4.55 1.26
C THR A 84 -10.62 -5.34 1.94
N ILE A 85 -9.35 -5.04 1.62
CA ILE A 85 -8.18 -5.66 2.28
C ILE A 85 -8.23 -5.45 3.79
N MET A 86 -8.56 -4.23 4.26
CA MET A 86 -8.58 -3.96 5.70
C MET A 86 -9.68 -4.73 6.44
N ARG A 87 -10.77 -5.09 5.77
CA ARG A 87 -11.91 -5.84 6.34
C ARG A 87 -11.72 -7.36 6.38
N MET A 88 -10.86 -7.92 5.53
CA MET A 88 -10.61 -9.37 5.41
C MET A 88 -9.75 -9.90 6.56
#